data_AF-A0A4V0HSM0-F1
#
_entry.id   AF-A0A4V0HSM0-F1
#
_cell.length_a   1.000
_cell.length_b   1.000
_cell.length_c   1.000
_cell.angle_alpha   90.00
_cell.angle_beta   90.00
_cell.angle_gamma   90.00
#
_symmetry.space_group_name_H-M   'P 1'
#
loop_
_entity.id
_entity.type
_entity.pdbx_description
1 polymer ?
#
loop_
_entity_poly.entity_id
_entity_poly.type
_entity_poly.pdbx_seq_one_letter_code
_entity_poly.pdbx_strand_id
1 'polypeptide(L)'
;MPGIVNWVGRQRKRAQVDTITVGSFANGTTFITTVGAKAFTYTAATGVDTSAAVLTTNLLAALGALDDPEFTELTFAAGATNTTIKVTGPDDGKPFTLACSGTGTYNSSTTTAPLSPSDWTDPVNFDTGALPTTGDTAVIGNTAVPVLWNLGGNTDVFTVRRVGSHTGRVGLPDTSDVGYPEYRPTHLEVAGTTVFLQTNGQDQAGAVRVKCTAGSAAAYTVTGVASAVLDAEPVEVTGLFAGSTLGVLASGVAVSPLDGQTGAVLTLTGEQAAVRWGAGATVGDVVLKNCQWRGEASVTTLQQLESGSGTMARAAACGNAGLKVLAGSVAWRSTGATGNSPVVGVGATLDFSEAPGSVAVGGTVELNAGGSWIDPRHACGSYNLKFNRCRPTDVSFQPGTDRTVAVT
;
A
#
# COMPACT_ATOMS: atom_id res chain seq x y z
N MET A 1 11.52 -20.46 24.47
CA MET A 1 10.04 -20.32 24.38
C MET A 1 9.77 -19.04 23.62
N PRO A 2 8.81 -19.01 22.70
CA PRO A 2 8.28 -17.77 22.11
C PRO A 2 8.09 -16.68 23.16
N GLY A 3 8.73 -15.52 22.97
CA GLY A 3 8.58 -14.35 23.83
C GLY A 3 7.55 -13.36 23.28
N ILE A 4 7.13 -12.43 24.15
CA ILE A 4 6.44 -11.21 23.73
C ILE A 4 7.47 -10.09 23.80
N VAL A 5 7.60 -9.33 22.71
CA VAL A 5 8.50 -8.18 22.62
C VAL A 5 7.66 -6.96 22.26
N ASN A 6 7.59 -5.96 23.14
CA ASN A 6 6.73 -4.80 22.97
C ASN A 6 7.50 -3.63 22.37
N TRP A 7 6.94 -3.03 21.31
CA TRP A 7 7.39 -1.75 20.78
C TRP A 7 7.10 -0.64 21.78
N VAL A 8 8.15 0.08 22.17
CA VAL A 8 8.06 1.23 23.10
C VAL A 8 8.51 2.53 22.44
N GLY A 9 9.41 2.46 21.44
CA GLY A 9 9.91 3.64 20.73
C GLY A 9 10.63 4.63 21.64
N ARG A 10 11.65 4.16 22.38
CA ARG A 10 12.34 4.95 23.44
C ARG A 10 13.77 5.37 23.08
N GLN A 11 14.25 5.03 21.89
CA GLN A 11 15.60 5.42 21.46
C GLN A 11 15.72 6.95 21.42
N ARG A 12 16.89 7.48 21.77
CA ARG A 12 17.17 8.91 21.63
C ARG A 12 17.24 9.31 20.16
N LYS A 13 16.95 10.56 19.88
CA LYS A 13 17.09 11.13 18.54
C LYS A 13 18.54 11.52 18.27
N ARG A 14 19.04 11.23 17.07
CA ARG A 14 20.33 11.70 16.56
C ARG A 14 20.27 11.75 15.05
N ALA A 15 20.58 12.92 14.48
CA ALA A 15 20.71 13.09 13.04
C ALA A 15 21.82 12.18 12.47
N GLN A 16 21.57 11.68 11.26
CA GLN A 16 22.64 11.13 10.42
C GLN A 16 23.58 12.27 10.01
N VAL A 17 24.88 12.00 9.98
CA VAL A 17 25.89 12.92 9.43
C VAL A 17 26.73 12.19 8.40
N ASP A 18 26.72 12.72 7.19
CA ASP A 18 27.59 12.27 6.11
C ASP A 18 28.65 13.33 5.83
N THR A 19 29.83 12.90 5.39
CA THR A 19 30.90 13.76 4.92
C THR A 19 31.09 13.52 3.43
N ILE A 20 30.94 14.58 2.65
CA ILE A 20 31.34 14.61 1.25
C ILE A 20 32.80 15.06 1.21
N THR A 21 33.65 14.35 0.47
CA THR A 21 35.04 14.73 0.23
C THR A 21 35.26 15.02 -1.25
N VAL A 22 35.83 16.20 -1.52
CA VAL A 22 36.29 16.61 -2.85
C VAL A 22 37.78 16.35 -2.94
N GLY A 23 38.19 15.55 -3.92
CA GLY A 23 39.59 15.26 -4.20
C GLY A 23 40.14 16.08 -5.37
N SER A 24 40.72 15.40 -6.36
CA SER A 24 41.23 16.03 -7.58
C SER A 24 40.10 16.43 -8.55
N PHE A 25 40.37 17.50 -9.31
CA PHE A 25 39.47 17.99 -10.35
C PHE A 25 40.27 18.64 -11.49
N ALA A 26 39.60 18.82 -12.62
CA ALA A 26 40.04 19.64 -13.74
C ALA A 26 38.87 20.49 -14.23
N ASN A 27 39.14 21.54 -15.01
CA ASN A 27 38.06 22.33 -15.60
C ASN A 27 37.17 21.43 -16.47
N GLY A 28 35.84 21.57 -16.33
CA GLY A 28 34.85 20.73 -16.98
C GLY A 28 34.55 19.41 -16.27
N THR A 29 35.24 19.07 -15.17
CA THR A 29 34.84 17.91 -14.34
C THR A 29 33.50 18.14 -13.67
N THR A 30 32.69 17.08 -13.57
CA THR A 30 31.36 17.10 -12.99
C THR A 30 31.36 16.44 -11.62
N PHE A 31 30.55 17.01 -10.72
CA PHE A 31 30.30 16.57 -9.36
C PHE A 31 28.79 16.39 -9.20
N ILE A 32 28.35 15.15 -9.14
CA ILE A 32 26.93 14.79 -9.07
C ILE A 32 26.62 14.37 -7.64
N THR A 33 25.78 15.14 -6.96
CA THR A 33 25.27 14.87 -5.62
C THR A 33 23.85 14.36 -5.73
N THR A 34 23.60 13.13 -5.30
CA THR A 34 22.28 12.51 -5.34
C THR A 34 21.75 12.34 -3.93
N VAL A 35 20.57 12.89 -3.65
CA VAL A 35 19.82 12.70 -2.40
C VAL A 35 18.51 11.98 -2.73
N GLY A 36 18.34 10.77 -2.18
CA GLY A 36 17.21 9.92 -2.55
C GLY A 36 17.17 9.65 -4.07
N ALA A 37 16.13 10.15 -4.74
CA ALA A 37 15.95 10.00 -6.19
C ALA A 37 16.38 11.24 -7.02
N LYS A 38 16.82 12.33 -6.37
CA LYS A 38 17.18 13.59 -7.05
C LYS A 38 18.67 13.75 -7.17
N ALA A 39 19.13 14.20 -8.34
CA ALA A 39 20.53 14.45 -8.62
C ALA A 39 20.76 15.93 -8.96
N PHE A 40 21.73 16.54 -8.29
CA PHE A 40 22.27 17.86 -8.60
C PHE A 40 23.65 17.71 -9.24
N THR A 41 23.94 18.47 -10.30
CA THR A 41 25.24 18.44 -11.00
C THR A 41 25.91 19.80 -10.92
N TYR A 42 27.12 19.84 -10.37
CA TYR A 42 28.03 20.98 -10.43
C TYR A 42 29.17 20.68 -11.42
N THR A 43 29.54 21.66 -12.24
CA THR A 43 30.64 21.53 -13.21
C THR A 43 31.74 22.53 -12.87
N ALA A 44 32.96 22.04 -12.66
CA ALA A 44 34.09 22.89 -12.31
C ALA A 44 34.43 23.86 -13.45
N ALA A 45 34.53 25.15 -13.13
CA ALA A 45 34.71 26.22 -14.10
C ALA A 45 36.09 26.91 -14.02
N THR A 46 36.69 27.14 -15.19
CA THR A 46 37.98 27.83 -15.32
C THR A 46 37.91 29.23 -14.72
N GLY A 47 38.90 29.59 -13.89
CA GLY A 47 38.99 30.91 -13.26
C GLY A 47 38.05 31.13 -12.08
N VAL A 48 37.13 30.18 -11.82
CA VAL A 48 36.24 30.18 -10.65
C VAL A 48 36.76 29.16 -9.63
N ASP A 49 36.95 27.91 -10.06
CA ASP A 49 37.41 26.81 -9.23
C ASP A 49 38.94 26.70 -9.29
N THR A 50 39.63 27.58 -8.58
CA THR A 50 41.10 27.70 -8.66
C THR A 50 41.85 26.69 -7.77
N SER A 51 41.16 26.04 -6.84
CA SER A 51 41.70 25.00 -5.97
C SER A 51 40.57 24.10 -5.46
N ALA A 52 40.90 22.94 -4.88
CA ALA A 52 39.89 22.03 -4.33
C ALA A 52 39.09 22.69 -3.19
N ALA A 53 39.73 23.58 -2.43
CA ALA A 53 39.09 24.34 -1.37
C ALA A 53 38.06 25.36 -1.89
N VAL A 54 38.42 26.07 -2.97
CA VAL A 54 37.52 27.02 -3.63
C VAL A 54 36.36 26.29 -4.29
N LEU A 55 36.63 25.19 -5.00
CA LEU A 55 35.59 24.33 -5.58
C LEU A 55 34.62 23.83 -4.50
N THR A 56 35.14 23.33 -3.38
CA THR A 56 34.31 22.85 -2.27
C THR A 56 33.42 23.95 -1.71
N THR A 57 33.92 25.18 -1.61
CA THR A 57 33.14 26.35 -1.16
C THR A 57 32.04 26.71 -2.16
N ASN A 58 32.35 26.72 -3.46
CA ASN A 58 31.37 27.01 -4.51
C ASN A 58 30.30 25.92 -4.62
N LEU A 59 30.70 24.65 -4.53
CA LEU A 59 29.81 23.50 -4.48
C LEU A 59 28.89 23.55 -3.27
N LEU A 60 29.42 23.85 -2.08
CA LEU A 60 28.62 24.05 -0.87
C LEU A 60 27.58 25.16 -1.05
N ALA A 61 27.99 26.31 -1.60
CA ALA A 61 27.08 27.41 -1.86
C ALA A 61 25.97 27.02 -2.85
N ALA A 62 26.32 26.27 -3.90
CA ALA A 62 25.35 25.78 -4.87
C ALA A 62 24.36 24.76 -4.28
N LEU A 63 24.86 23.81 -3.46
CA LEU A 63 24.01 22.85 -2.73
C LEU A 63 23.07 23.54 -1.75
N GLY A 64 23.56 24.56 -1.02
CA GLY A 64 22.75 25.33 -0.09
C GLY A 64 21.72 26.27 -0.73
N ALA A 65 21.76 26.43 -2.06
CA ALA A 65 20.81 27.23 -2.83
C ALA A 65 19.74 26.38 -3.55
N LEU A 66 19.74 25.05 -3.35
CA LEU A 66 18.73 24.17 -3.93
C LEU A 66 17.40 24.27 -3.18
N ASP A 67 16.32 24.44 -3.94
CA ASP A 67 14.95 24.48 -3.42
C ASP A 67 14.23 23.12 -3.55
N ASP A 68 14.91 22.10 -4.08
CA ASP A 68 14.35 20.74 -4.18
C ASP A 68 14.08 20.17 -2.77
N PRO A 69 12.86 19.67 -2.47
CA PRO A 69 12.48 19.19 -1.15
C PRO A 69 13.45 18.18 -0.53
N GLU A 70 13.97 17.24 -1.31
CA GLU A 70 14.93 16.23 -0.83
C GLU A 70 16.25 16.84 -0.34
N PHE A 71 16.71 17.95 -0.94
CA PHE A 71 17.93 18.65 -0.52
C PHE A 71 17.65 19.58 0.67
N THR A 72 16.49 20.23 0.70
CA THR A 72 16.12 21.15 1.79
C THR A 72 15.89 20.46 3.14
N GLU A 73 15.64 19.15 3.16
CA GLU A 73 15.64 18.35 4.40
C GLU A 73 17.03 18.22 5.05
N LEU A 74 18.09 18.52 4.31
CA LEU A 74 19.47 18.37 4.76
C LEU A 74 20.13 19.73 5.00
N THR A 75 20.99 19.79 6.00
CA THR A 75 21.85 20.94 6.25
C THR A 75 23.25 20.68 5.71
N PHE A 76 23.65 21.46 4.70
CA PHE A 76 25.00 21.44 4.14
C PHE A 76 25.85 22.52 4.82
N ALA A 77 27.04 22.15 5.30
CA ALA A 77 27.98 23.07 5.96
C ALA A 77 29.43 22.71 5.62
N ALA A 78 30.35 23.65 5.90
CA ALA A 78 31.78 23.35 5.80
C ALA A 78 32.17 22.18 6.72
N GLY A 79 32.96 21.25 6.20
CA GLY A 79 33.47 20.11 6.96
C GLY A 79 34.70 20.44 7.81
N ALA A 80 35.36 19.41 8.33
CA ALA A 80 36.55 19.56 9.18
C ALA A 80 37.79 20.04 8.41
N THR A 81 37.83 19.79 7.11
CA THR A 81 38.86 20.33 6.20
C THR A 81 38.21 21.19 5.12
N ASN A 82 39.01 22.04 4.48
CA ASN A 82 38.55 22.88 3.36
C ASN A 82 38.15 22.09 2.10
N THR A 83 38.37 20.77 2.06
CA THR A 83 37.97 19.88 0.96
C THR A 83 36.83 18.94 1.34
N THR A 84 36.13 19.24 2.42
CA THR A 84 35.00 18.43 2.91
C THR A 84 33.76 19.27 3.16
N ILE A 85 32.60 18.67 2.90
CA ILE A 85 31.28 19.24 3.22
C ILE A 85 30.63 18.29 4.23
N LYS A 86 30.16 18.84 5.34
CA LYS A 86 29.34 18.14 6.31
C LYS A 86 27.88 18.22 5.87
N VAL A 87 27.23 17.07 5.73
CA VAL A 87 25.80 16.97 5.43
C VAL A 87 25.11 16.39 6.66
N THR A 88 24.20 17.17 7.26
CA THR A 88 23.47 16.78 8.47
C THR A 88 22.01 16.55 8.10
N GLY A 89 21.49 15.37 8.41
CA GLY A 89 20.07 15.05 8.23
C GLY A 89 19.19 15.64 9.33
N PRO A 90 17.89 15.33 9.32
CA PRO A 90 16.95 15.84 10.31
C PRO A 90 17.26 15.38 11.75
N ASP A 91 17.00 16.28 12.71
CA ASP A 91 17.28 16.06 14.14
C ASP A 91 16.40 14.98 14.79
N ASP A 92 15.34 14.53 14.12
CA ASP A 92 14.46 13.45 14.58
C ASP A 92 15.03 12.04 14.33
N GLY A 93 16.19 11.96 13.66
CA GLY A 93 16.85 10.72 13.31
C GLY A 93 16.30 10.07 12.05
N LYS A 94 15.54 10.79 11.22
CA LYS A 94 15.13 10.35 9.89
C LYS A 94 16.37 10.04 9.03
N PRO A 95 16.52 8.80 8.51
CA PRO A 95 17.66 8.45 7.67
C PRO A 95 17.55 9.10 6.29
N PHE A 96 18.69 9.35 5.66
CA PHE A 96 18.76 9.80 4.27
C PHE A 96 19.81 9.02 3.48
N THR A 97 19.59 8.93 2.16
CA THR A 97 20.55 8.33 1.23
C THR A 97 21.25 9.42 0.46
N LEU A 98 22.58 9.48 0.56
CA LEU A 98 23.44 10.41 -0.16
C LEU A 98 24.49 9.64 -0.98
N ALA A 99 24.51 9.88 -2.28
CA ALA A 99 25.52 9.33 -3.17
C ALA A 99 26.25 10.46 -3.92
N CYS A 100 27.56 10.30 -4.06
CA CYS A 100 28.42 11.18 -4.84
C CYS A 100 28.95 10.43 -6.06
N SER A 101 28.88 11.05 -7.24
CA SER A 101 29.44 10.52 -8.48
C SER A 101 29.91 11.65 -9.40
N GLY A 102 30.37 11.33 -10.62
CA GLY A 102 30.84 12.33 -11.59
C GLY A 102 32.19 11.95 -12.20
N THR A 103 32.87 12.92 -12.81
CA THR A 103 34.18 12.71 -13.46
C THR A 103 35.37 13.18 -12.60
N GLY A 104 35.14 13.95 -11.54
CA GLY A 104 36.15 14.30 -10.54
C GLY A 104 36.26 13.25 -9.41
N THR A 105 37.24 13.42 -8.53
CA THR A 105 37.28 12.61 -7.29
C THR A 105 36.26 13.17 -6.30
N TYR A 106 35.16 12.44 -6.12
CA TYR A 106 34.03 12.88 -5.32
C TYR A 106 33.34 11.70 -4.64
N ASN A 107 33.36 11.66 -3.31
CA ASN A 107 32.78 10.57 -2.53
C ASN A 107 32.05 11.07 -1.29
N SER A 108 31.05 10.30 -0.84
CA SER A 108 30.37 10.48 0.44
C SER A 108 30.69 9.32 1.38
N SER A 109 30.67 9.57 2.68
CA SER A 109 30.70 8.53 3.71
C SER A 109 29.87 8.93 4.92
N THR A 110 29.12 7.98 5.49
CA THR A 110 28.40 8.19 6.74
C THR A 110 29.37 8.18 7.91
N THR A 111 29.46 9.31 8.61
CA THR A 111 30.34 9.49 9.78
C THR A 111 29.58 9.37 11.09
N THR A 112 28.26 9.60 11.09
CA THR A 112 27.38 9.36 12.23
C THR A 112 26.09 8.70 11.76
N ALA A 113 25.80 7.49 12.25
CA ALA A 113 24.55 6.81 11.96
C ALA A 113 23.36 7.49 12.70
N PRO A 114 22.17 7.55 12.07
CA PRO A 114 20.98 8.09 12.73
C PRO A 114 20.57 7.23 13.93
N LEU A 115 19.84 7.82 14.87
CA LEU A 115 19.10 7.11 15.91
C LEU A 115 17.71 7.74 16.00
N SER A 116 16.66 6.93 16.08
CA SER A 116 15.30 7.44 16.15
C SER A 116 14.41 6.57 17.02
N PRO A 117 13.48 7.16 17.80
CA PRO A 117 12.39 6.45 18.45
C PRO A 117 11.52 5.64 17.47
N SER A 118 11.56 5.97 16.17
CA SER A 118 10.72 5.38 15.12
C SER A 118 11.44 4.33 14.26
N ASP A 119 12.66 3.93 14.65
CA ASP A 119 13.47 2.93 13.95
C ASP A 119 13.07 1.50 14.36
N TRP A 120 12.51 0.74 13.41
CA TRP A 120 12.06 -0.62 13.65
C TRP A 120 13.20 -1.60 13.97
N THR A 121 14.42 -1.31 13.49
CA THR A 121 15.57 -2.20 13.60
C THR A 121 16.47 -1.89 14.79
N ASP A 122 16.11 -0.92 15.62
CA ASP A 122 16.86 -0.58 16.82
C ASP A 122 16.34 -1.37 18.04
N PRO A 123 17.15 -2.26 18.65
CA PRO A 123 16.75 -3.02 19.83
C PRO A 123 16.28 -2.15 21.01
N VAL A 124 16.78 -0.91 21.13
CA VAL A 124 16.41 0.01 22.21
C VAL A 124 14.93 0.39 22.13
N ASN A 125 14.33 0.38 20.94
CA ASN A 125 12.91 0.68 20.74
C ASN A 125 11.97 -0.45 21.19
N PHE A 126 12.52 -1.56 21.67
CA PHE A 126 11.76 -2.64 22.28
C PHE A 126 11.99 -2.70 23.79
N ASP A 127 10.98 -3.15 24.53
CA ASP A 127 10.99 -3.21 26.00
C ASP A 127 12.10 -4.12 26.54
N THR A 128 12.34 -5.25 25.87
CA THR A 128 13.40 -6.22 26.20
C THR A 128 14.80 -5.72 25.88
N GLY A 129 14.94 -4.64 25.08
CA GLY A 129 16.24 -4.20 24.54
C GLY A 129 16.80 -5.12 23.45
N ALA A 130 15.97 -6.00 22.87
CA ALA A 130 16.31 -6.93 21.80
C ALA A 130 15.24 -6.85 20.68
N LEU A 131 15.65 -7.12 19.44
CA LEU A 131 14.70 -7.26 18.34
C LEU A 131 13.86 -8.54 18.49
N PRO A 132 12.60 -8.56 18.02
CA PRO A 132 11.84 -9.80 17.88
C PRO A 132 12.58 -10.78 16.97
N THR A 133 12.66 -12.04 17.40
CA THR A 133 13.31 -13.13 16.66
C THR A 133 12.30 -14.19 16.27
N THR A 134 12.71 -15.15 15.45
CA THR A 134 11.84 -16.24 15.00
C THR A 134 11.07 -16.92 16.14
N GLY A 135 9.74 -16.94 16.01
CA GLY A 135 8.81 -17.49 17.00
C GLY A 135 8.25 -16.47 17.99
N ASP A 136 8.84 -15.29 18.13
CA ASP A 136 8.33 -14.25 19.04
C ASP A 136 6.99 -13.64 18.54
N THR A 137 6.38 -12.83 19.40
CA THR A 137 5.30 -11.90 19.02
C THR A 137 5.76 -10.46 19.26
N ALA A 138 5.90 -9.70 18.19
CA ALA A 138 6.15 -8.27 18.22
C ALA A 138 4.82 -7.52 18.42
N VAL A 139 4.64 -6.87 19.57
CA VAL A 139 3.41 -6.14 19.90
C VAL A 139 3.63 -4.65 19.73
N ILE A 140 2.82 -4.01 18.88
CA ILE A 140 2.81 -2.56 18.68
C ILE A 140 1.56 -2.00 19.37
N GLY A 141 1.73 -1.38 20.55
CA GLY A 141 0.64 -0.99 21.43
C GLY A 141 1.04 0.00 22.52
N ASN A 142 0.04 0.64 23.12
CA ASN A 142 0.20 1.53 24.29
C ASN A 142 1.22 2.66 24.10
N THR A 143 1.38 3.15 22.87
CA THR A 143 2.28 4.26 22.55
C THR A 143 1.78 5.02 21.32
N ALA A 144 2.12 6.30 21.24
CA ALA A 144 1.90 7.12 20.05
C ALA A 144 3.13 7.16 19.14
N VAL A 145 4.25 6.55 19.55
CA VAL A 145 5.49 6.58 18.77
C VAL A 145 5.32 5.75 17.49
N PRO A 146 5.50 6.35 16.31
CA PRO A 146 5.28 5.67 15.04
C PRO A 146 6.44 4.73 14.69
N VAL A 147 6.20 3.77 13.80
CA VAL A 147 7.20 2.86 13.23
C VAL A 147 7.42 3.31 11.79
N LEU A 148 8.52 4.02 11.51
CA LEU A 148 8.72 4.76 10.26
C LEU A 148 9.98 4.39 9.49
N TRP A 149 11.06 4.02 10.20
CA TRP A 149 12.37 3.87 9.59
C TRP A 149 12.84 2.42 9.62
N ASN A 150 13.69 2.08 8.64
CA ASN A 150 14.26 0.74 8.47
C ASN A 150 13.17 -0.35 8.42
N LEU A 151 12.14 -0.07 7.62
CA LEU A 151 10.95 -0.91 7.51
C LEU A 151 11.15 -2.20 6.70
N GLY A 152 12.25 -2.30 5.94
CA GLY A 152 12.54 -3.45 5.08
C GLY A 152 13.62 -4.38 5.63
N GLY A 153 13.83 -5.51 4.95
CA GLY A 153 14.93 -6.44 5.21
C GLY A 153 14.71 -7.38 6.40
N ASN A 154 13.48 -7.47 6.92
CA ASN A 154 13.15 -8.37 8.00
C ASN A 154 13.02 -9.81 7.50
N THR A 155 13.93 -10.67 7.95
CA THR A 155 13.97 -12.09 7.58
C THR A 155 13.43 -13.02 8.67
N ASP A 156 13.24 -12.53 9.89
CA ASP A 156 12.81 -13.36 11.02
C ASP A 156 11.30 -13.62 10.98
N VAL A 157 10.92 -14.87 11.26
CA VAL A 157 9.52 -15.33 11.19
C VAL A 157 8.89 -15.19 12.58
N PHE A 158 8.35 -14.00 12.87
CA PHE A 158 7.63 -13.72 14.11
C PHE A 158 6.22 -13.18 13.85
N THR A 159 5.33 -13.29 14.84
CA THR A 159 3.98 -12.74 14.74
C THR A 159 4.02 -11.24 14.95
N VAL A 160 3.34 -10.47 14.10
CA VAL A 160 3.13 -9.03 14.33
C VAL A 160 1.72 -8.81 14.86
N ARG A 161 1.60 -8.09 15.98
CA ARG A 161 0.33 -7.70 16.57
C ARG A 161 0.29 -6.21 16.84
N ARG A 162 -0.41 -5.45 15.98
CA ARG A 162 -0.75 -4.05 16.27
C ARG A 162 -2.08 -4.01 17.01
N VAL A 163 -2.11 -3.40 18.20
CA VAL A 163 -3.33 -3.25 19.00
C VAL A 163 -3.90 -1.83 18.88
N GLY A 164 -5.22 -1.67 19.05
CA GLY A 164 -5.90 -0.39 18.85
C GLY A 164 -5.45 0.75 19.78
N SER A 165 -4.73 0.44 20.86
CA SER A 165 -4.11 1.42 21.77
C SER A 165 -2.89 2.16 21.18
N HIS A 166 -2.30 1.66 20.09
CA HIS A 166 -1.28 2.39 19.35
C HIS A 166 -1.95 3.47 18.49
N THR A 167 -1.42 4.69 18.51
CA THR A 167 -1.98 5.81 17.71
C THR A 167 -0.99 6.38 16.71
N GLY A 168 0.25 5.86 16.71
CA GLY A 168 1.25 6.20 15.71
C GLY A 168 0.96 5.53 14.37
N ARG A 169 1.60 6.02 13.31
CA ARG A 169 1.61 5.33 12.01
C ARG A 169 2.56 4.12 12.06
N VAL A 170 2.24 3.06 11.32
CA VAL A 170 3.16 1.99 10.96
C VAL A 170 3.38 2.05 9.45
N GLY A 171 4.61 2.32 9.03
CA GLY A 171 4.93 2.59 7.63
C GLY A 171 5.00 4.08 7.29
N LEU A 172 5.49 4.40 6.10
CA LEU A 172 5.56 5.76 5.55
C LEU A 172 4.46 6.00 4.50
N PRO A 173 3.97 7.24 4.36
CA PRO A 173 3.14 7.63 3.23
C PRO A 173 3.91 7.53 1.90
N ASP A 174 3.20 7.48 0.76
CA ASP A 174 3.82 7.44 -0.57
C ASP A 174 4.43 8.79 -0.98
N THR A 175 4.04 9.85 -0.29
CA THR A 175 4.57 11.20 -0.45
C THR A 175 4.99 11.68 0.93
N SER A 176 6.20 12.20 1.03
CA SER A 176 6.75 12.74 2.28
C SER A 176 5.98 13.99 2.74
N ASP A 177 6.14 14.35 4.02
CA ASP A 177 5.54 15.56 4.58
C ASP A 177 6.04 16.86 3.92
N VAL A 178 7.17 16.80 3.19
CA VAL A 178 7.77 17.92 2.44
C VAL A 178 7.38 17.87 0.95
N GLY A 179 6.56 16.90 0.54
CA GLY A 179 5.87 16.87 -0.75
C GLY A 179 6.56 16.09 -1.87
N TYR A 180 7.64 15.36 -1.59
CA TYR A 180 8.31 14.53 -2.59
C TYR A 180 7.88 13.04 -2.50
N PRO A 181 7.88 12.27 -3.61
CA PRO A 181 7.60 10.84 -3.57
C PRO A 181 8.57 10.09 -2.64
N GLU A 182 8.05 9.34 -1.67
CA GLU A 182 8.89 8.65 -0.68
C GLU A 182 9.77 7.59 -1.37
N TYR A 183 11.08 7.75 -1.23
CA TYR A 183 12.08 6.86 -1.85
C TYR A 183 12.51 5.72 -0.92
N ARG A 184 12.19 5.82 0.38
CA ARG A 184 12.46 4.77 1.37
C ARG A 184 11.36 3.71 1.31
N PRO A 185 11.60 2.50 1.87
CA PRO A 185 10.53 1.52 2.02
C PRO A 185 9.34 2.11 2.77
N THR A 186 8.13 2.02 2.21
CA THR A 186 6.90 2.60 2.78
C THR A 186 6.11 1.62 3.65
N HIS A 187 6.31 0.33 3.48
CA HIS A 187 5.61 -0.72 4.22
C HIS A 187 6.58 -1.44 5.16
N LEU A 188 6.10 -1.75 6.37
CA LEU A 188 6.80 -2.64 7.28
C LEU A 188 6.81 -4.06 6.70
N GLU A 189 8.00 -4.59 6.41
CA GLU A 189 8.18 -5.96 5.94
C GLU A 189 8.04 -6.95 7.10
N VAL A 190 7.17 -7.94 6.89
CA VAL A 190 6.82 -8.96 7.88
C VAL A 190 7.00 -10.34 7.24
N ALA A 191 7.99 -11.08 7.72
CA ALA A 191 8.23 -12.46 7.31
C ALA A 191 7.39 -13.49 8.09
N GLY A 192 6.64 -13.05 9.12
CA GLY A 192 5.67 -13.86 9.84
C GLY A 192 4.49 -14.30 8.97
N THR A 193 4.04 -15.54 9.15
CA THR A 193 2.84 -16.07 8.51
C THR A 193 1.54 -15.74 9.25
N THR A 194 1.62 -15.05 10.39
CA THR A 194 0.45 -14.62 11.16
C THR A 194 0.58 -13.15 11.54
N VAL A 195 -0.41 -12.34 11.16
CA VAL A 195 -0.44 -10.91 11.42
C VAL A 195 -1.81 -10.49 11.95
N PHE A 196 -1.82 -9.77 13.07
CA PHE A 196 -3.02 -9.23 13.69
C PHE A 196 -2.95 -7.71 13.73
N LEU A 197 -3.88 -7.05 13.06
CA LEU A 197 -3.97 -5.59 13.00
C LEU A 197 -5.30 -5.15 13.57
N GLN A 198 -5.28 -4.47 14.70
CA GLN A 198 -6.45 -3.82 15.26
C GLN A 198 -6.34 -2.33 15.00
N THR A 199 -7.31 -1.75 14.29
CA THR A 199 -7.44 -0.31 14.08
C THR A 199 -8.28 0.34 15.18
N ASN A 200 -8.17 1.67 15.29
CA ASN A 200 -8.98 2.50 16.19
C ASN A 200 -9.65 3.64 15.40
N GLY A 201 -10.50 4.42 16.07
CA GLY A 201 -11.24 5.53 15.44
C GLY A 201 -10.39 6.75 15.05
N GLN A 202 -9.09 6.76 15.34
CA GLN A 202 -8.15 7.83 14.97
C GLN A 202 -7.30 7.45 13.75
N ASP A 203 -7.25 6.17 13.38
CA ASP A 203 -6.46 5.68 12.26
C ASP A 203 -6.97 6.29 10.94
N GLN A 204 -6.12 7.10 10.31
CA GLN A 204 -6.36 7.69 9.00
C GLN A 204 -6.03 6.69 7.88
N ALA A 205 -6.31 7.07 6.63
CA ALA A 205 -5.93 6.29 5.45
C ALA A 205 -4.44 5.91 5.48
N GLY A 206 -4.15 4.62 5.31
CA GLY A 206 -2.79 4.08 5.35
C GLY A 206 -2.07 4.24 6.69
N ALA A 207 -2.79 4.37 7.82
CA ALA A 207 -2.19 4.40 9.15
C ALA A 207 -1.32 3.17 9.45
N VAL A 208 -1.66 2.01 8.85
CA VAL A 208 -0.89 0.77 8.97
C VAL A 208 -0.57 0.24 7.58
N ARG A 209 0.72 0.22 7.21
CA ARG A 209 1.22 -0.27 5.93
C ARG A 209 2.18 -1.42 6.16
N VAL A 210 1.80 -2.60 5.67
CA VAL A 210 2.56 -3.83 5.86
C VAL A 210 2.78 -4.55 4.53
N LYS A 211 3.96 -5.15 4.39
CA LYS A 211 4.33 -5.97 3.24
C LYS A 211 4.71 -7.36 3.73
N CYS A 212 4.03 -8.38 3.23
CA CYS A 212 4.39 -9.76 3.54
C CYS A 212 5.67 -10.14 2.79
N THR A 213 6.63 -10.73 3.51
CA THR A 213 7.89 -11.26 2.97
C THR A 213 8.12 -12.72 3.38
N ALA A 214 7.09 -13.39 3.93
CA ALA A 214 7.18 -14.73 4.53
C ALA A 214 7.61 -15.88 3.58
N GLY A 215 7.72 -15.61 2.27
CA GLY A 215 8.03 -16.63 1.25
C GLY A 215 6.96 -17.72 1.10
N SER A 216 5.84 -17.61 1.81
CA SER A 216 4.79 -18.62 1.94
C SER A 216 3.45 -17.97 2.33
N ALA A 217 2.38 -18.76 2.26
CA ALA A 217 1.03 -18.30 2.60
C ALA A 217 0.96 -17.77 4.05
N ALA A 218 0.29 -16.63 4.23
CA ALA A 218 0.12 -15.99 5.52
C ALA A 218 -1.37 -15.73 5.84
N ALA A 219 -1.69 -15.66 7.13
CA ALA A 219 -3.01 -15.33 7.65
C ALA A 219 -2.97 -13.93 8.28
N TYR A 220 -3.74 -13.02 7.69
CA TYR A 220 -3.87 -11.64 8.14
C TYR A 220 -5.28 -11.44 8.70
N THR A 221 -5.37 -10.90 9.91
CA THR A 221 -6.63 -10.53 10.55
C THR A 221 -6.63 -9.04 10.84
N VAL A 222 -7.59 -8.33 10.26
CA VAL A 222 -7.81 -6.90 10.47
C VAL A 222 -9.12 -6.72 11.23
N THR A 223 -9.07 -6.05 12.37
CA THR A 223 -10.24 -5.72 13.19
C THR A 223 -10.26 -4.23 13.49
N GLY A 224 -11.42 -3.66 13.75
CA GLY A 224 -11.55 -2.27 14.17
C GLY A 224 -12.79 -2.03 14.99
N VAL A 225 -13.20 -0.76 15.08
CA VAL A 225 -14.36 -0.33 15.87
C VAL A 225 -15.58 0.02 15.00
N ALA A 226 -15.38 0.22 13.70
CA ALA A 226 -16.41 0.56 12.72
C ALA A 226 -15.87 0.37 11.30
N SER A 227 -16.76 0.14 10.32
CA SER A 227 -16.37 0.15 8.91
C SER A 227 -15.62 1.42 8.56
N ALA A 228 -14.47 1.27 7.90
CA ALA A 228 -13.80 2.43 7.31
C ALA A 228 -14.60 2.97 6.11
N VAL A 229 -14.15 4.12 5.60
CA VAL A 229 -14.67 4.70 4.36
C VAL A 229 -13.88 4.14 3.18
N LEU A 230 -14.57 3.73 2.12
CA LEU A 230 -13.93 3.28 0.87
C LEU A 230 -13.01 4.37 0.32
N ASP A 231 -11.84 3.99 -0.20
CA ASP A 231 -10.74 4.87 -0.64
C ASP A 231 -10.01 5.62 0.51
N ALA A 232 -10.37 5.37 1.76
CA ALA A 232 -9.68 5.87 2.94
C ALA A 232 -9.37 4.73 3.93
N GLU A 233 -9.02 3.55 3.40
CA GLU A 233 -8.78 2.38 4.22
C GLU A 233 -7.57 2.59 5.16
N PRO A 234 -7.69 2.29 6.47
CA PRO A 234 -6.60 2.52 7.43
C PRO A 234 -5.46 1.52 7.28
N VAL A 235 -5.73 0.34 6.70
CA VAL A 235 -4.73 -0.71 6.51
C VAL A 235 -4.42 -0.90 5.03
N GLU A 236 -3.13 -0.92 4.70
CA GLU A 236 -2.62 -1.30 3.39
C GLU A 236 -1.75 -2.55 3.53
N VAL A 237 -2.05 -3.57 2.72
CA VAL A 237 -1.31 -4.83 2.70
C VAL A 237 -0.84 -5.12 1.29
N THR A 238 0.44 -5.50 1.14
CA THR A 238 1.00 -5.93 -0.15
C THR A 238 1.92 -7.14 0.02
N GLY A 239 2.31 -7.78 -1.08
CA GLY A 239 3.28 -8.89 -1.09
C GLY A 239 2.76 -10.22 -0.54
N LEU A 240 1.45 -10.36 -0.29
CA LEU A 240 0.88 -11.64 0.16
C LEU A 240 1.14 -12.75 -0.89
N PHE A 241 1.31 -13.98 -0.42
CA PHE A 241 1.62 -15.14 -1.26
C PHE A 241 0.37 -15.96 -1.58
N ALA A 242 0.42 -16.75 -2.67
CA ALA A 242 -0.67 -17.65 -3.02
C ALA A 242 -1.01 -18.57 -1.83
N GLY A 243 -2.31 -18.72 -1.54
CA GLY A 243 -2.80 -19.44 -0.35
C GLY A 243 -3.02 -18.56 0.88
N SER A 244 -2.62 -17.28 0.85
CA SER A 244 -2.84 -16.37 1.99
C SER A 244 -4.32 -16.10 2.23
N THR A 245 -4.66 -15.85 3.50
CA THR A 245 -6.03 -15.48 3.91
C THR A 245 -6.01 -14.09 4.54
N LEU A 246 -7.05 -13.31 4.26
CA LEU A 246 -7.24 -11.97 4.80
C LEU A 246 -8.67 -11.81 5.28
N GLY A 247 -8.86 -11.70 6.59
CA GLY A 247 -10.16 -11.44 7.21
C GLY A 247 -10.24 -10.02 7.76
N VAL A 248 -11.35 -9.33 7.50
CA VAL A 248 -11.58 -7.95 7.90
C VAL A 248 -12.91 -7.83 8.63
N LEU A 249 -12.90 -7.28 9.84
CA LEU A 249 -14.10 -7.05 10.64
C LEU A 249 -14.13 -5.61 11.18
N ALA A 250 -15.21 -4.87 10.91
CA ALA A 250 -15.42 -3.53 11.46
C ALA A 250 -14.21 -2.58 11.25
N SER A 251 -13.64 -2.58 10.04
CA SER A 251 -12.43 -1.81 9.70
C SER A 251 -12.34 -1.56 8.19
N GLY A 252 -11.15 -1.31 7.65
CA GLY A 252 -10.91 -1.34 6.21
C GLY A 252 -9.51 -1.76 5.81
N VAL A 253 -9.41 -2.35 4.62
CA VAL A 253 -8.15 -2.82 4.05
C VAL A 253 -8.06 -2.53 2.55
N ALA A 254 -6.88 -2.13 2.12
CA ALA A 254 -6.49 -2.02 0.72
C ALA A 254 -5.39 -3.05 0.42
N VAL A 255 -5.66 -3.99 -0.49
CA VAL A 255 -4.72 -5.03 -0.93
C VAL A 255 -4.05 -4.61 -2.22
N SER A 256 -2.73 -4.39 -2.16
CA SER A 256 -1.90 -3.92 -3.27
C SER A 256 -2.57 -2.80 -4.08
N PRO A 257 -3.02 -1.70 -3.43
CA PRO A 257 -3.83 -0.67 -4.07
C PRO A 257 -3.15 0.17 -5.15
N LEU A 258 -1.81 0.25 -5.13
CA LEU A 258 -1.06 1.14 -6.03
C LEU A 258 -0.53 0.39 -7.25
N ASP A 259 -0.28 1.13 -8.32
CA ASP A 259 0.34 0.58 -9.52
C ASP A 259 1.74 0.01 -9.20
N GLY A 260 2.05 -1.16 -9.74
CA GLY A 260 3.31 -1.88 -9.48
C GLY A 260 3.34 -2.69 -8.19
N GLN A 261 2.38 -2.53 -7.27
CA GLN A 261 2.23 -3.42 -6.13
C GLN A 261 1.59 -4.74 -6.55
N THR A 262 2.03 -5.84 -5.94
CA THR A 262 1.52 -7.18 -6.22
C THR A 262 1.26 -7.93 -4.91
N GLY A 263 0.33 -8.87 -4.95
CA GLY A 263 0.01 -9.73 -3.84
C GLY A 263 -1.00 -10.79 -4.27
N ALA A 264 -1.07 -11.90 -3.53
CA ALA A 264 -2.00 -12.98 -3.78
C ALA A 264 -2.77 -13.33 -2.50
N VAL A 265 -4.10 -13.34 -2.59
CA VAL A 265 -5.00 -13.68 -1.49
C VAL A 265 -5.92 -14.78 -1.96
N LEU A 266 -5.83 -15.97 -1.37
CA LEU A 266 -6.73 -17.07 -1.72
C LEU A 266 -8.14 -16.83 -1.18
N THR A 267 -8.25 -16.29 0.03
CA THR A 267 -9.55 -16.01 0.64
C THR A 267 -9.54 -14.64 1.30
N LEU A 268 -10.42 -13.77 0.80
CA LEU A 268 -10.67 -12.43 1.33
C LEU A 268 -12.08 -12.38 1.91
N THR A 269 -12.18 -12.18 3.22
CA THR A 269 -13.47 -12.02 3.90
C THR A 269 -13.58 -10.62 4.50
N GLY A 270 -14.77 -10.03 4.37
CA GLY A 270 -15.10 -8.73 4.96
C GLY A 270 -16.46 -8.77 5.63
N GLU A 271 -16.55 -8.24 6.84
CA GLU A 271 -17.79 -8.02 7.55
C GLU A 271 -17.81 -6.61 8.16
N GLN A 272 -18.81 -5.81 7.78
CA GLN A 272 -18.92 -4.40 8.20
C GLN A 272 -17.62 -3.63 7.88
N ALA A 273 -17.12 -3.74 6.65
CA ALA A 273 -15.79 -3.25 6.29
C ALA A 273 -15.75 -2.48 4.96
N ALA A 274 -14.72 -1.64 4.79
CA ALA A 274 -14.31 -1.14 3.48
C ALA A 274 -13.17 -2.00 2.93
N VAL A 275 -13.34 -2.58 1.74
CA VAL A 275 -12.36 -3.50 1.17
C VAL A 275 -12.01 -3.10 -0.25
N ARG A 276 -10.72 -2.92 -0.52
CA ARG A 276 -10.22 -2.62 -1.87
C ARG A 276 -9.11 -3.57 -2.26
N TRP A 277 -9.08 -3.99 -3.52
CA TRP A 277 -7.94 -4.72 -4.08
C TRP A 277 -7.56 -4.14 -5.44
N GLY A 278 -6.28 -3.79 -5.59
CA GLY A 278 -5.75 -3.15 -6.79
C GLY A 278 -5.52 -4.11 -7.95
N ALA A 279 -5.23 -3.55 -9.12
CA ALA A 279 -5.12 -4.29 -10.38
C ALA A 279 -3.95 -5.29 -10.42
N GLY A 280 -2.93 -5.12 -9.58
CA GLY A 280 -1.80 -6.05 -9.45
C GLY A 280 -2.03 -7.22 -8.49
N ALA A 281 -3.18 -7.28 -7.81
CA ALA A 281 -3.52 -8.36 -6.91
C ALA A 281 -4.00 -9.62 -7.66
N THR A 282 -3.73 -10.81 -7.12
CA THR A 282 -4.39 -12.07 -7.50
C THR A 282 -5.33 -12.46 -6.36
N VAL A 283 -6.64 -12.42 -6.59
CA VAL A 283 -7.61 -12.71 -5.53
C VAL A 283 -8.40 -13.97 -5.88
N GLY A 284 -8.52 -14.88 -4.91
CA GLY A 284 -9.30 -16.11 -5.02
C GLY A 284 -10.76 -15.85 -4.71
N ASP A 285 -11.22 -16.37 -3.58
CA ASP A 285 -12.58 -16.23 -3.10
C ASP A 285 -12.78 -14.97 -2.29
N VAL A 286 -13.78 -14.17 -2.66
CA VAL A 286 -14.17 -12.94 -1.97
C VAL A 286 -15.56 -13.10 -1.38
N VAL A 287 -15.69 -12.91 -0.06
CA VAL A 287 -16.97 -13.01 0.66
C VAL A 287 -17.18 -11.77 1.52
N LEU A 288 -18.25 -11.03 1.25
CA LEU A 288 -18.50 -9.70 1.82
C LEU A 288 -19.90 -9.61 2.44
N LYS A 289 -19.98 -9.04 3.65
CA LYS A 289 -21.22 -8.82 4.41
C LYS A 289 -21.24 -7.39 4.95
N ASN A 290 -22.25 -6.58 4.60
CA ASN A 290 -22.33 -5.19 5.08
C ASN A 290 -21.09 -4.36 4.71
N CYS A 291 -20.48 -4.63 3.55
CA CYS A 291 -19.24 -3.99 3.12
C CYS A 291 -19.46 -2.94 2.03
N GLN A 292 -18.57 -1.95 2.00
CA GLN A 292 -18.29 -1.14 0.82
C GLN A 292 -17.01 -1.67 0.16
N TRP A 293 -16.97 -1.82 -1.16
CA TRP A 293 -15.77 -2.37 -1.79
C TRP A 293 -15.51 -1.94 -3.22
N ARG A 294 -14.25 -2.05 -3.63
CA ARG A 294 -13.79 -1.86 -5.02
C ARG A 294 -12.76 -2.92 -5.41
N GLY A 295 -13.03 -3.61 -6.50
CA GLY A 295 -12.13 -4.59 -7.09
C GLY A 295 -11.61 -4.16 -8.45
N GLU A 296 -10.29 -4.09 -8.60
CA GLU A 296 -9.63 -3.78 -9.89
C GLU A 296 -8.87 -4.97 -10.49
N ALA A 297 -8.76 -6.07 -9.75
CA ALA A 297 -8.24 -7.34 -10.24
C ALA A 297 -9.32 -8.44 -10.23
N SER A 298 -9.09 -9.44 -11.09
CA SER A 298 -9.97 -10.60 -11.22
C SER A 298 -10.00 -11.46 -9.96
N VAL A 299 -11.14 -12.08 -9.73
CA VAL A 299 -11.45 -12.94 -8.58
C VAL A 299 -11.87 -14.33 -9.06
N THR A 300 -11.66 -15.36 -8.26
CA THR A 300 -12.20 -16.71 -8.56
C THR A 300 -13.69 -16.78 -8.27
N THR A 301 -14.11 -16.28 -7.11
CA THR A 301 -15.52 -16.08 -6.75
C THR A 301 -15.72 -14.74 -6.05
N LEU A 302 -16.91 -14.16 -6.22
CA LEU A 302 -17.33 -12.96 -5.49
C LEU A 302 -18.74 -13.17 -4.94
N GLN A 303 -18.88 -13.04 -3.62
CA GLN A 303 -20.15 -13.17 -2.93
C GLN A 303 -20.42 -11.93 -2.07
N GLN A 304 -21.41 -11.13 -2.47
CA GLN A 304 -22.00 -10.09 -1.64
C GLN A 304 -23.23 -10.70 -0.94
N LEU A 305 -23.11 -11.03 0.34
CA LEU A 305 -24.10 -11.84 1.05
C LEU A 305 -25.20 -11.01 1.73
N GLU A 306 -24.86 -9.82 2.24
CA GLU A 306 -25.76 -8.94 2.98
C GLU A 306 -25.80 -7.55 2.32
N SER A 307 -26.41 -6.57 2.98
CA SER A 307 -26.36 -5.16 2.59
C SER A 307 -24.93 -4.71 2.24
N GLY A 308 -24.81 -3.60 1.50
CA GLY A 308 -23.51 -3.10 1.07
C GLY A 308 -23.51 -2.73 -0.40
N SER A 309 -22.39 -2.19 -0.85
CA SER A 309 -22.23 -1.68 -2.21
C SER A 309 -20.83 -1.92 -2.73
N GLY A 310 -20.74 -2.40 -3.96
CA GLY A 310 -19.49 -2.79 -4.59
C GLY A 310 -19.28 -2.20 -5.97
N THR A 311 -18.04 -2.13 -6.39
CA THR A 311 -17.70 -1.87 -7.80
C THR A 311 -16.62 -2.82 -8.29
N MET A 312 -16.88 -3.54 -9.36
CA MET A 312 -15.84 -4.21 -10.16
C MET A 312 -15.42 -3.28 -11.29
N ALA A 313 -14.13 -3.00 -11.42
CA ALA A 313 -13.61 -1.98 -12.34
C ALA A 313 -12.48 -2.50 -13.24
N ARG A 314 -12.06 -1.66 -14.19
CA ARG A 314 -10.99 -1.95 -15.18
C ARG A 314 -11.28 -3.22 -15.98
N ALA A 315 -10.36 -4.18 -16.01
CA ALA A 315 -10.51 -5.46 -16.70
C ALA A 315 -10.76 -6.64 -15.74
N ALA A 316 -11.17 -6.35 -14.49
CA ALA A 316 -11.44 -7.37 -13.49
C ALA A 316 -12.62 -8.28 -13.88
N ALA A 317 -12.40 -9.60 -13.80
CA ALA A 317 -13.41 -10.60 -14.08
C ALA A 317 -13.71 -11.45 -12.83
N CYS A 318 -14.88 -12.09 -12.80
CA CYS A 318 -15.15 -13.20 -11.90
C CYS A 318 -14.93 -14.54 -12.63
N GLY A 319 -14.34 -15.51 -11.95
CA GLY A 319 -14.14 -16.86 -12.46
C GLY A 319 -15.44 -17.63 -12.67
N ASN A 320 -15.32 -18.83 -13.24
CA ASN A 320 -16.47 -19.68 -13.59
C ASN A 320 -17.31 -20.14 -12.39
N ALA A 321 -16.76 -20.11 -11.17
CA ALA A 321 -17.50 -20.43 -9.95
C ALA A 321 -18.46 -19.30 -9.51
N GLY A 322 -18.44 -18.16 -10.23
CA GLY A 322 -19.56 -17.25 -10.36
C GLY A 322 -19.52 -16.01 -9.46
N LEU A 323 -20.25 -14.99 -9.92
CA LEU A 323 -20.64 -13.81 -9.17
C LEU A 323 -21.98 -14.08 -8.45
N LYS A 324 -22.04 -13.84 -7.14
CA LYS A 324 -23.27 -13.94 -6.35
C LYS A 324 -23.52 -12.65 -5.60
N VAL A 325 -24.55 -11.92 -6.00
CA VAL A 325 -25.00 -10.70 -5.33
C VAL A 325 -26.30 -11.05 -4.62
N LEU A 326 -26.23 -11.60 -3.40
CA LEU A 326 -27.39 -12.10 -2.67
C LEU A 326 -28.20 -10.98 -1.98
N ALA A 327 -27.54 -9.86 -1.68
CA ALA A 327 -28.13 -8.61 -1.18
C ALA A 327 -27.22 -7.43 -1.56
N GLY A 328 -27.68 -6.19 -1.31
CA GLY A 328 -26.90 -4.98 -1.62
C GLY A 328 -26.82 -4.68 -3.11
N SER A 329 -25.81 -3.91 -3.52
CA SER A 329 -25.61 -3.53 -4.93
C SER A 329 -24.19 -3.75 -5.42
N VAL A 330 -24.04 -4.10 -6.70
CA VAL A 330 -22.77 -4.18 -7.40
C VAL A 330 -22.88 -3.42 -8.71
N ALA A 331 -22.05 -2.38 -8.85
CA ALA A 331 -21.83 -1.70 -10.12
C ALA A 331 -20.70 -2.41 -10.89
N TRP A 332 -21.00 -2.84 -12.10
CA TRP A 332 -20.05 -3.45 -13.01
C TRP A 332 -19.48 -2.39 -13.96
N ARG A 333 -18.32 -1.85 -13.60
CA ARG A 333 -17.53 -0.89 -14.37
C ARG A 333 -16.33 -1.56 -15.04
N SER A 334 -16.47 -2.84 -15.39
CA SER A 334 -15.41 -3.64 -15.99
C SER A 334 -15.81 -4.21 -17.36
N THR A 335 -14.81 -4.46 -18.22
CA THR A 335 -14.97 -5.30 -19.42
C THR A 335 -14.78 -6.80 -19.13
N GLY A 336 -14.33 -7.16 -17.92
CA GLY A 336 -14.16 -8.55 -17.53
C GLY A 336 -15.50 -9.29 -17.45
N ALA A 337 -15.46 -10.62 -17.59
CA ALA A 337 -16.64 -11.47 -17.51
C ALA A 337 -17.21 -11.53 -16.08
N THR A 338 -18.53 -11.70 -15.94
CA THR A 338 -19.17 -11.94 -14.63
C THR A 338 -19.02 -13.38 -14.15
N GLY A 339 -18.36 -14.24 -14.93
CA GLY A 339 -18.30 -15.69 -14.72
C GLY A 339 -19.54 -16.40 -15.27
N ASN A 340 -19.70 -17.67 -14.89
CA ASN A 340 -20.85 -18.48 -15.28
C ASN A 340 -21.98 -18.38 -14.25
N SER A 341 -23.19 -18.21 -14.76
CA SER A 341 -24.45 -18.24 -14.02
C SER A 341 -24.48 -17.29 -12.82
N PRO A 342 -24.34 -15.97 -13.03
CA PRO A 342 -24.40 -15.02 -11.93
C PRO A 342 -25.75 -15.07 -11.23
N VAL A 343 -25.75 -14.90 -9.91
CA VAL A 343 -26.96 -14.94 -9.07
C VAL A 343 -27.23 -13.56 -8.50
N VAL A 344 -28.45 -13.04 -8.70
CA VAL A 344 -28.95 -11.83 -8.06
C VAL A 344 -30.07 -12.23 -7.09
N GLY A 345 -29.81 -12.05 -5.80
CA GLY A 345 -30.67 -12.40 -4.69
C GLY A 345 -31.79 -11.40 -4.44
N VAL A 346 -32.47 -11.59 -3.30
CA VAL A 346 -33.67 -10.82 -2.96
C VAL A 346 -33.29 -9.38 -2.60
N GLY A 347 -33.87 -8.42 -3.34
CA GLY A 347 -33.59 -7.00 -3.15
C GLY A 347 -32.17 -6.57 -3.56
N ALA A 348 -31.43 -7.46 -4.23
CA ALA A 348 -30.05 -7.19 -4.65
C ALA A 348 -30.01 -6.57 -6.05
N THR A 349 -28.97 -5.79 -6.34
CA THR A 349 -28.81 -5.13 -7.64
C THR A 349 -27.48 -5.44 -8.28
N LEU A 350 -27.50 -5.85 -9.54
CA LEU A 350 -26.32 -5.92 -10.41
C LEU A 350 -26.52 -4.95 -11.59
N ASP A 351 -25.63 -3.97 -11.70
CA ASP A 351 -25.79 -2.82 -12.58
C ASP A 351 -24.61 -2.64 -13.56
N PHE A 352 -24.90 -2.73 -14.85
CA PHE A 352 -23.98 -2.57 -15.97
C PHE A 352 -24.13 -1.21 -16.68
N SER A 353 -24.91 -0.27 -16.13
CA SER A 353 -25.13 1.07 -16.71
C SER A 353 -23.82 1.81 -16.98
N GLU A 354 -22.76 1.47 -16.26
CA GLU A 354 -21.42 2.07 -16.33
C GLU A 354 -20.34 1.13 -16.90
N ALA A 355 -20.70 -0.02 -17.47
CA ALA A 355 -19.74 -0.92 -18.11
C ALA A 355 -19.05 -0.23 -19.32
N PRO A 356 -17.71 -0.16 -19.37
CA PRO A 356 -16.99 0.58 -20.42
C PRO A 356 -17.06 -0.07 -21.81
N GLY A 357 -17.54 -1.32 -21.91
CA GLY A 357 -17.65 -2.06 -23.15
C GLY A 357 -18.47 -3.34 -22.99
N SER A 358 -18.28 -4.28 -23.91
CA SER A 358 -18.92 -5.60 -23.86
C SER A 358 -18.46 -6.40 -22.63
N VAL A 359 -19.40 -7.08 -21.98
CA VAL A 359 -19.22 -7.90 -20.78
C VAL A 359 -19.73 -9.30 -21.09
N ALA A 360 -18.86 -10.29 -20.99
CA ALA A 360 -19.29 -11.67 -21.17
C ALA A 360 -20.04 -12.17 -19.93
N VAL A 361 -21.27 -12.64 -20.15
CA VAL A 361 -22.10 -13.30 -19.13
C VAL A 361 -22.28 -14.75 -19.53
N GLY A 362 -21.60 -15.66 -18.82
CA GLY A 362 -21.70 -17.10 -19.11
C GLY A 362 -22.89 -17.75 -18.43
N GLY A 363 -23.37 -18.87 -18.98
CA GLY A 363 -24.37 -19.72 -18.33
C GLY A 363 -25.78 -19.11 -18.26
N THR A 364 -26.43 -19.25 -17.10
CA THR A 364 -27.81 -18.76 -16.86
C THR A 364 -27.83 -17.81 -15.67
N VAL A 365 -28.21 -16.56 -15.92
CA VAL A 365 -28.43 -15.56 -14.88
C VAL A 365 -29.62 -15.99 -14.02
N GLU A 366 -29.43 -16.12 -12.71
CA GLU A 366 -30.51 -16.43 -11.77
C GLU A 366 -30.97 -15.16 -11.06
N LEU A 367 -32.22 -14.72 -11.31
CA LEU A 367 -32.84 -13.61 -10.61
C LEU A 367 -33.87 -14.13 -9.60
N ASN A 368 -33.75 -13.70 -8.34
CA ASN A 368 -34.73 -13.97 -7.29
C ASN A 368 -35.68 -12.77 -7.12
N ALA A 369 -36.83 -12.97 -6.46
CA ALA A 369 -37.82 -11.91 -6.25
C ALA A 369 -37.18 -10.66 -5.61
N GLY A 370 -37.48 -9.47 -6.13
CA GLY A 370 -36.91 -8.18 -5.75
C GLY A 370 -35.52 -7.91 -6.32
N GLY A 371 -34.87 -8.89 -6.96
CA GLY A 371 -33.58 -8.71 -7.60
C GLY A 371 -33.64 -7.78 -8.81
N SER A 372 -32.55 -7.07 -9.06
CA SER A 372 -32.43 -6.09 -10.15
C SER A 372 -31.23 -6.42 -11.05
N TRP A 373 -31.49 -6.60 -12.34
CA TRP A 373 -30.48 -6.72 -13.39
C TRP A 373 -30.63 -5.54 -14.36
N ILE A 374 -29.64 -4.65 -14.32
CA ILE A 374 -29.69 -3.36 -15.01
C ILE A 374 -28.62 -3.33 -16.09
N ASP A 375 -29.00 -3.48 -17.35
CA ASP A 375 -28.12 -3.45 -18.52
C ASP A 375 -28.69 -2.55 -19.64
N PRO A 376 -28.91 -1.25 -19.38
CA PRO A 376 -29.63 -0.36 -20.30
C PRO A 376 -28.90 -0.15 -21.63
N ARG A 377 -27.58 -0.40 -21.68
CA ARG A 377 -26.74 -0.24 -22.88
C ARG A 377 -26.45 -1.55 -23.60
N HIS A 378 -27.00 -2.67 -23.13
CA HIS A 378 -26.71 -4.01 -23.67
C HIS A 378 -25.20 -4.32 -23.66
N ALA A 379 -24.53 -4.01 -22.56
CA ALA A 379 -23.14 -4.39 -22.36
C ALA A 379 -23.00 -5.92 -22.29
N CYS A 380 -24.00 -6.64 -21.77
CA CYS A 380 -23.87 -8.07 -21.49
C CYS A 380 -24.08 -8.99 -22.70
N GLY A 381 -24.45 -8.46 -23.87
CA GLY A 381 -24.73 -9.27 -25.05
C GLY A 381 -25.92 -10.21 -24.84
N SER A 382 -25.80 -11.44 -25.37
CA SER A 382 -26.80 -12.51 -25.19
C SER A 382 -26.50 -13.36 -23.96
N TYR A 383 -27.51 -13.59 -23.13
CA TYR A 383 -27.42 -14.45 -21.95
C TYR A 383 -28.76 -15.17 -21.69
N ASN A 384 -28.70 -16.31 -21.01
CA ASN A 384 -29.90 -17.01 -20.54
C ASN A 384 -30.34 -16.41 -19.21
N LEU A 385 -31.65 -16.32 -19.00
CA LEU A 385 -32.24 -15.77 -17.77
C LEU A 385 -33.19 -16.79 -17.14
N LYS A 386 -33.07 -16.99 -15.83
CA LYS A 386 -33.96 -17.82 -15.02
C LYS A 386 -34.54 -16.99 -13.87
N PHE A 387 -35.86 -16.86 -13.85
CA PHE A 387 -36.59 -16.34 -12.70
C PHE A 387 -36.68 -17.44 -11.63
N ASN A 388 -35.81 -17.37 -10.62
CA ASN A 388 -35.71 -18.39 -9.60
C ASN A 388 -36.82 -18.21 -8.56
N ARG A 389 -37.84 -19.09 -8.60
CA ARG A 389 -38.99 -19.09 -7.68
C ARG A 389 -39.74 -17.74 -7.62
N CYS A 390 -39.72 -16.99 -8.71
CA CYS A 390 -40.41 -15.71 -8.84
C CYS A 390 -40.99 -15.54 -10.24
N ARG A 391 -41.85 -14.54 -10.41
CA ARG A 391 -42.42 -14.15 -11.70
C ARG A 391 -41.56 -13.04 -12.33
N PRO A 392 -41.64 -12.83 -13.65
CA PRO A 392 -40.98 -11.70 -14.30
C PRO A 392 -41.36 -10.32 -13.70
N THR A 393 -42.58 -10.18 -13.18
CA THR A 393 -43.06 -8.95 -12.52
C THR A 393 -42.44 -8.70 -11.15
N ASP A 394 -41.82 -9.73 -10.55
CA ASP A 394 -41.26 -9.66 -9.21
C ASP A 394 -39.82 -9.15 -9.23
N VAL A 395 -39.24 -8.87 -10.41
CA VAL A 395 -37.85 -8.44 -10.58
C VAL A 395 -37.75 -7.16 -11.39
N SER A 396 -36.65 -6.42 -11.24
CA SER A 396 -36.31 -5.32 -12.14
C SER A 396 -35.36 -5.82 -13.21
N PHE A 397 -35.82 -5.90 -14.46
CA PHE A 397 -35.02 -6.38 -15.58
C PHE A 397 -34.98 -5.32 -16.69
N GLN A 398 -33.78 -4.79 -16.96
CA GLN A 398 -33.57 -3.72 -17.94
C GLN A 398 -32.47 -4.11 -18.95
N PRO A 399 -32.74 -4.95 -19.97
CA PRO A 399 -31.73 -5.45 -20.92
C PRO A 399 -31.31 -4.45 -22.03
N GLY A 400 -31.76 -3.20 -21.94
CA GLY A 400 -31.67 -2.20 -23.00
C GLY A 400 -32.81 -2.25 -24.02
N THR A 401 -32.74 -1.41 -25.05
CA THR A 401 -33.78 -1.30 -26.10
C THR A 401 -33.60 -2.32 -27.22
N ASP A 402 -34.68 -2.61 -27.95
CA ASP A 402 -34.72 -3.47 -29.14
C ASP A 402 -34.20 -4.91 -28.93
N ARG A 403 -34.58 -5.52 -27.81
CA ARG A 403 -34.17 -6.88 -27.44
C ARG A 403 -35.29 -7.91 -27.52
N THR A 404 -34.91 -9.11 -27.92
CA THR A 404 -35.80 -10.28 -27.98
C THR A 404 -35.66 -11.10 -26.71
N VAL A 405 -36.78 -11.39 -26.07
CA VAL A 405 -36.87 -12.36 -24.98
C VAL A 405 -37.51 -13.63 -25.53
N ALA A 406 -36.75 -14.71 -25.60
CA ALA A 406 -37.26 -16.03 -25.98
C ALA A 406 -37.62 -16.82 -24.71
N VAL A 407 -38.84 -17.37 -24.68
CA VAL A 407 -39.29 -18.26 -23.60
C VAL A 407 -39.23 -19.68 -24.14
N THR A 408 -38.39 -20.51 -23.51
CA THR A 408 -38.18 -21.93 -23.87
C THR A 408 -38.81 -22.86 -22.87
#